data_AF-A0A534UUM1-F1
#
_entry.id   AF-A0A534UUM1-F1
#
_cell.length_a   1.000
_cell.length_b   1.000
_cell.length_c   1.000
_cell.angle_alpha   90.00
_cell.angle_beta   90.00
_cell.angle_gamma   90.00
#
_symmetry.space_group_name_H-M   'P 1'
#
loop_
_entity.id
_entity.type
_entity.pdbx_description
1 polymer ?
#
loop_
_entity_poly.entity_id
_entity_poly.type
_entity_poly.pdbx_seq_one_letter_code
_entity_poly.pdbx_strand_id
1 'polypeptide(L)'
;MKILSKLVVVLPLLAACGGAPTQNDFRQSEMQCSLSLSASSNALQVQQAVNDVNEGLRDPCAGAVENVHSMDISLVRIDTDPDTKELVLLFRVSRFHQEPSRR
;
A
#
# COMPACT_ATOMS: atom_id res chain seq x y z
N MET A 1 -52.67 33.87 22.74
CA MET A 1 -53.55 33.07 21.85
C MET A 1 -52.63 32.08 21.13
N LYS A 2 -52.71 30.75 21.35
CA LYS A 2 -53.58 29.81 20.62
C LYS A 2 -53.32 29.97 19.11
N ILE A 3 -52.81 29.02 18.31
CA ILE A 3 -52.92 27.55 18.30
C ILE A 3 -52.00 26.94 17.19
N LEU A 4 -51.77 25.61 17.29
CA LEU A 4 -51.55 24.59 16.22
C LEU A 4 -50.21 24.64 15.45
N SER A 5 -49.23 23.74 15.65
CA SER A 5 -49.24 22.25 15.62
C SER A 5 -49.63 21.63 14.26
N LYS A 6 -48.60 21.07 13.60
CA LYS A 6 -48.59 19.95 12.63
C LYS A 6 -49.16 20.18 11.22
N LEU A 7 -48.31 20.10 10.21
CA LEU A 7 -48.27 18.91 9.34
C LEU A 7 -46.98 18.85 8.50
N VAL A 8 -46.42 17.64 8.51
CA VAL A 8 -45.29 17.16 7.73
C VAL A 8 -45.72 16.96 6.27
N VAL A 9 -44.88 17.37 5.32
CA VAL A 9 -44.72 16.63 4.06
C VAL A 9 -43.23 16.49 3.77
N VAL A 10 -42.73 15.30 4.04
CA VAL A 10 -41.47 14.79 3.53
C VAL A 10 -41.64 14.67 2.01
N LEU A 11 -40.96 15.51 1.24
CA LEU A 11 -40.72 15.25 -0.18
C LEU A 11 -39.34 14.59 -0.34
N PRO A 12 -39.26 13.32 -0.74
CA PRO A 12 -38.01 12.72 -1.19
C PRO A 12 -37.84 13.10 -2.66
N LEU A 13 -37.11 14.19 -2.94
CA LEU A 13 -36.64 14.45 -4.29
C LEU A 13 -35.40 13.59 -4.53
N LEU A 14 -35.63 12.46 -5.18
CA LEU A 14 -34.64 11.62 -5.85
C LEU A 14 -33.82 12.46 -6.84
N ALA A 15 -32.77 13.12 -6.37
CA ALA A 15 -31.67 13.52 -7.21
C ALA A 15 -30.75 12.32 -7.41
N ALA A 16 -31.19 11.40 -8.26
CA ALA A 16 -30.32 10.42 -8.89
C ALA A 16 -29.41 11.16 -9.90
N CYS A 17 -28.43 11.91 -9.39
CA CYS A 17 -27.22 12.18 -10.15
C CYS A 17 -26.37 10.91 -10.09
N GLY A 18 -26.66 10.00 -11.01
CA GLY A 18 -25.71 9.00 -11.46
C GLY A 18 -24.52 9.69 -12.10
N GLY A 19 -23.59 10.16 -11.29
CA GLY A 19 -22.19 10.28 -11.67
C GLY A 19 -21.55 8.97 -11.29
N ALA A 20 -21.12 8.21 -12.30
CA ALA A 20 -20.46 6.92 -12.13
C ALA A 20 -19.50 6.94 -10.92
N PRO A 21 -19.41 5.87 -10.11
CA PRO A 21 -18.22 5.71 -9.30
C PRO A 21 -17.07 5.78 -10.31
N THR A 22 -16.26 6.84 -10.25
CA THR A 22 -14.97 6.84 -10.92
C THR A 22 -14.28 5.62 -10.37
N GLN A 23 -14.28 4.58 -11.20
CA GLN A 23 -13.62 3.31 -11.01
C GLN A 23 -12.11 3.59 -11.02
N ASN A 24 -11.64 4.28 -10.00
CA ASN A 24 -10.24 4.35 -9.64
C ASN A 24 -9.95 3.31 -8.55
N ASP A 25 -10.73 2.22 -8.55
CA ASP A 25 -10.36 0.92 -8.00
C ASP A 25 -9.39 0.18 -8.94
N PHE A 26 -8.53 0.90 -9.65
CA PHE A 26 -7.17 0.44 -9.86
C PHE A 26 -6.44 0.52 -8.50
N ARG A 27 -6.93 -0.24 -7.52
CA ARG A 27 -6.06 -0.77 -6.48
C ARG A 27 -5.09 -1.69 -7.21
N GLN A 28 -4.04 -1.07 -7.79
CA GLN A 28 -2.74 -1.71 -7.90
C GLN A 28 -2.59 -2.49 -6.61
N SER A 29 -2.48 -3.80 -6.72
CA SER A 29 -2.36 -4.67 -5.56
C SER A 29 -0.99 -4.39 -4.93
N GLU A 30 -0.89 -3.25 -4.24
CA GLU A 30 0.27 -2.83 -3.48
C GLU A 30 0.37 -3.81 -2.33
N MET A 31 1.39 -4.65 -2.38
CA MET A 31 1.70 -5.62 -1.34
C MET A 31 2.80 -5.02 -0.47
N GLN A 32 2.75 -5.30 0.82
CA GLN A 32 3.79 -4.92 1.75
C GLN A 32 4.55 -6.17 2.18
N CYS A 33 5.86 -6.15 2.03
CA CYS A 33 6.77 -7.20 2.44
C CYS A 33 7.78 -6.66 3.45
N SER A 34 8.33 -7.52 4.29
CA SER A 34 9.19 -7.12 5.39
C SER A 34 10.44 -7.97 5.45
N LEU A 35 11.58 -7.32 5.64
CA LEU A 35 12.87 -7.97 5.82
C LEU A 35 13.46 -7.61 7.18
N SER A 36 13.68 -8.61 8.02
CA SER A 36 14.34 -8.41 9.32
C SER A 36 15.86 -8.46 9.21
N LEU A 37 16.52 -7.58 9.97
CA LEU A 37 17.96 -7.56 10.20
C LEU A 37 18.24 -7.58 11.71
N SER A 38 19.45 -8.03 12.08
CA SER A 38 19.90 -8.00 13.47
C SER A 38 19.77 -6.61 14.09
N ALA A 39 19.42 -6.55 15.38
CA ALA A 39 19.43 -5.32 16.18
C ALA A 39 20.80 -4.61 16.19
N SER A 40 21.88 -5.36 15.98
CA SER A 40 23.25 -4.84 15.90
C SER A 40 23.66 -4.34 14.52
N SER A 41 22.76 -4.40 13.52
CA SER A 41 23.08 -3.98 12.15
C SER A 41 23.34 -2.49 12.07
N ASN A 42 24.48 -2.13 11.47
CA ASN A 42 24.86 -0.74 11.25
C ASN A 42 24.30 -0.21 9.92
N ALA A 43 24.48 1.10 9.68
CA ALA A 43 23.96 1.77 8.49
C ALA A 43 24.46 1.15 7.16
N LEU A 44 25.72 0.69 7.12
CA LEU A 44 26.27 0.03 5.93
C LEU A 44 25.56 -1.29 5.64
N GLN A 45 25.27 -2.08 6.67
CA GLN A 45 24.56 -3.36 6.53
C GLN A 45 23.10 -3.17 6.13
N VAL A 46 22.43 -2.13 6.66
CA VAL A 46 21.09 -1.75 6.23
C VAL A 46 21.09 -1.34 4.75
N GLN A 47 22.03 -0.48 4.35
CA GLN A 47 22.15 -0.04 2.96
C GLN A 47 22.44 -1.21 2.02
N GLN A 48 23.32 -2.13 2.41
CA GLN A 48 23.61 -3.34 1.63
C GLN A 48 22.34 -4.18 1.47
N ALA A 49 21.58 -4.42 2.54
CA ALA A 49 20.35 -5.20 2.45
C ALA A 49 19.31 -4.55 1.51
N VAL A 50 19.18 -3.22 1.53
CA VAL A 50 18.31 -2.49 0.60
C VAL A 50 18.80 -2.64 -0.85
N ASN A 51 20.11 -2.52 -1.07
CA ASN A 51 20.71 -2.71 -2.40
C ASN A 51 20.50 -4.14 -2.90
N ASP A 52 20.71 -5.15 -2.07
CA ASP A 52 20.50 -6.56 -2.43
C ASP A 52 19.04 -6.81 -2.86
N VAL A 53 18.07 -6.16 -2.20
CA VAL A 53 16.66 -6.23 -2.62
C VAL A 53 16.45 -5.57 -3.97
N ASN A 54 17.01 -4.36 -4.18
CA ASN A 54 16.88 -3.62 -5.43
C ASN A 54 17.58 -4.31 -6.62
N GLU A 55 18.69 -5.01 -6.37
CA GLU A 55 19.42 -5.80 -7.36
C GLU A 55 18.79 -7.19 -7.59
N GLY A 56 17.74 -7.53 -6.84
CA GLY A 56 17.06 -8.82 -6.92
C GLY A 56 17.87 -10.00 -6.34
N LEU A 57 18.92 -9.72 -5.56
CA LEU A 57 19.73 -10.72 -4.86
C LEU A 57 19.06 -11.22 -3.58
N ARG A 58 18.10 -10.46 -3.05
CA ARG A 58 17.37 -10.79 -1.82
C ARG A 58 15.88 -10.55 -1.98
N ASP A 59 15.07 -11.55 -1.63
CA ASP A 59 13.60 -11.45 -1.65
C ASP A 59 13.07 -10.90 -0.31
N PRO A 60 12.43 -9.71 -0.29
CA PRO A 60 11.85 -9.15 0.92
C PRO A 60 10.52 -9.82 1.35
N CYS A 61 9.90 -10.62 0.49
CA CYS A 61 8.65 -11.33 0.73
C CYS A 61 8.86 -12.80 1.14
N ALA A 62 10.11 -13.28 1.22
CA ALA A 62 10.46 -14.66 1.58
C ALA A 62 9.66 -15.74 0.80
N GLY A 63 9.45 -15.53 -0.49
CA GLY A 63 8.70 -16.44 -1.37
C GLY A 63 7.18 -16.33 -1.30
N ALA A 64 6.62 -15.42 -0.49
CA ALA A 64 5.17 -15.20 -0.43
C ALA A 64 4.59 -14.60 -1.72
N VAL A 65 5.44 -13.97 -2.55
CA VAL A 65 5.06 -13.36 -3.83
C VAL A 65 5.89 -13.99 -4.94
N GLU A 66 5.22 -14.62 -5.90
CA GLU A 66 5.89 -15.17 -7.08
C GLU A 66 6.49 -14.06 -7.96
N ASN A 67 7.70 -14.29 -8.48
CA ASN A 67 8.40 -13.39 -9.39
C ASN A 67 8.55 -11.95 -8.87
N VAL A 68 8.71 -11.78 -7.55
CA VAL A 68 8.82 -10.46 -6.89
C VAL A 68 9.90 -9.56 -7.52
N HIS A 69 11.01 -10.13 -7.99
CA HIS A 69 12.11 -9.40 -8.63
C HIS A 69 11.73 -8.74 -9.97
N SER A 70 10.61 -9.14 -10.56
CA SER A 70 10.04 -8.51 -11.76
C SER A 70 9.02 -7.41 -11.45
N MET A 71 8.89 -7.03 -10.18
CA MET A 71 7.99 -5.98 -9.71
C MET A 71 8.78 -4.73 -9.32
N ASP A 72 8.09 -3.60 -9.21
CA ASP A 72 8.64 -2.40 -8.60
C ASP A 72 8.67 -2.59 -7.08
N ILE A 73 9.87 -2.56 -6.50
CA ILE A 73 10.10 -2.73 -5.07
C ILE A 73 10.72 -1.46 -4.53
N SER A 74 10.12 -0.89 -3.49
CA SER A 74 10.64 0.33 -2.85
C SER A 74 10.62 0.21 -1.34
N LEU A 75 11.70 0.62 -0.67
CA LEU A 75 11.72 0.75 0.79
C LEU A 75 10.82 1.91 1.20
N VAL A 76 9.86 1.64 2.08
CA VAL A 76 8.90 2.63 2.58
C VAL A 76 9.24 3.09 3.98
N ARG A 77 9.71 2.17 4.82
CA ARG A 77 9.95 2.43 6.24
C ARG A 77 10.98 1.46 6.80
N ILE A 78 11.67 1.91 7.84
CA ILE A 78 12.47 1.06 8.72
C ILE A 78 11.91 1.24 10.12
N ASP A 79 11.47 0.13 10.71
CA ASP A 79 10.97 0.07 12.09
C ASP A 79 11.92 -0.79 12.95
N THR A 80 11.65 -0.83 14.24
CA THR A 80 12.27 -1.78 15.16
C THR A 80 11.19 -2.63 15.77
N ASP A 81 11.35 -3.95 15.70
CA ASP A 81 10.43 -4.89 16.34
C ASP A 81 10.44 -4.66 17.87
N PRO A 82 9.29 -4.44 18.50
CA PRO A 82 9.23 -4.11 19.92
C PRO A 82 9.68 -5.27 20.82
N ASP A 83 9.54 -6.51 20.36
CA ASP A 83 9.80 -7.72 21.14
C ASP A 83 11.22 -8.23 20.89
N THR A 84 11.65 -8.32 19.63
CA THR A 84 12.97 -8.87 19.26
C THR A 84 14.06 -7.82 19.16
N LYS A 85 13.70 -6.53 19.10
CA LYS A 85 14.61 -5.39 18.82
C LYS A 85 15.27 -5.45 17.44
N GLU A 86 14.84 -6.34 16.57
CA GLU A 86 15.33 -6.43 15.19
C GLU A 86 14.93 -5.20 14.38
N LEU A 87 15.75 -4.85 13.40
CA LEU A 87 15.39 -3.82 12.42
C LEU A 87 14.48 -4.47 11.38
N VAL A 88 13.30 -3.88 11.15
CA VAL A 88 12.32 -4.36 10.18
C VAL A 88 12.24 -3.38 9.03
N LEU A 89 12.71 -3.80 7.86
CA LEU A 89 12.67 -3.01 6.63
C LEU A 89 11.38 -3.35 5.89
N LEU A 90 10.49 -2.37 5.75
CA LEU A 90 9.20 -2.52 5.06
C LEU A 90 9.31 -2.05 3.61
N PHE A 91 9.06 -2.97 2.69
CA PHE A 91 9.07 -2.74 1.26
C PHE A 91 7.64 -2.74 0.71
N ARG A 92 7.35 -1.79 -0.17
CA ARG A 92 6.19 -1.83 -1.05
C ARG A 92 6.58 -2.57 -2.30
N VAL A 93 5.75 -3.51 -2.71
CA VAL A 93 5.86 -4.26 -3.96
C VAL A 93 4.65 -3.93 -4.82
N SER A 94 4.88 -3.41 -6.01
CA SER A 94 3.83 -3.05 -6.96
C SER A 94 4.15 -3.61 -8.34
N ARG A 95 3.12 -4.09 -9.06
CA ARG A 95 3.32 -4.51 -10.45
C ARG A 95 3.62 -3.27 -11.31
N PHE A 96 4.61 -3.37 -12.19
CA PHE A 96 4.87 -2.33 -13.18
C PHE A 96 3.58 -1.98 -13.92
N HIS A 97 3.19 -0.71 -13.85
CA HIS A 97 2.17 -0.17 -14.74
C HIS A 97 2.86 0.03 -16.09
N GLN A 98 2.81 -0.97 -16.98
CA GLN A 98 3.04 -0.68 -18.38
C GLN A 98 1.83 0.16 -18.84
N GLU A 99 2.00 1.49 -18.87
CA GLU A 99 1.07 2.30 -19.65
C GLU A 99 1.01 1.69 -21.06
N PRO A 100 -0.18 1.39 -21.60
CA PRO A 100 -0.29 0.87 -22.95
C PRO A 100 0.28 1.94 -23.89
N SER A 101 1.44 1.62 -24.49
CA SER A 101 2.07 2.42 -25.53
C SER A 101 1.06 2.66 -26.64
N ARG A 102 0.49 3.86 -26.70
CA ARG A 102 -0.31 4.29 -27.85
C ARG A 102 0.63 4.47 -29.03
N ARG A 103 0.73 3.46 -29.88
CA ARG A 103 1.22 3.59 -31.25
C ARG A 103 0.11 3.25 -32.22
#